data_AF-A0A7J7IE28-F1
#
_entry.id   AF-A0A7J7IE28-F1
#
_cell.length_a   1.000
_cell.length_b   1.000
_cell.length_c   1.000
_cell.angle_alpha   90.00
_cell.angle_beta   90.00
_cell.angle_gamma   90.00
#
_symmetry.space_group_name_H-M   'P 1'
#
loop_
_entity.id
_entity.type
_entity.pdbx_description
1 polymer ?
#
loop_
_entity_poly.entity_id
_entity_poly.type
_entity_poly.pdbx_seq_one_letter_code
_entity_poly.pdbx_strand_id
1 'polypeptide(L)'
;MLGFLVVSERASLLPKHHRVAGGPLEGTCGPRRTSVRSVRVLGQPLQCRLRNPGGFHLPPQVPGDEASIRRAIELLGNRTQRRLQASGRQALTTLVGAYPPTKEVAQQWKFRLERLAKENKIRAREAAEKESGVVQASLTRRLSRLQEIERNLTLPGTDELVQRAFSVLGRILARNSAPNAEEQAELQRLINVVPGGMQTTRRAIRLLRERSLERRRFERWPPFVPLSIESVRKARIILRQIAIQRSAGAKAAERLRLLLAGGYPRSQRVARAWWKRLGLVEHLYRKKAHRAMRLETVERIRAERRARASARSQALQQSSREDQAPT
;
A
#
# COMPACT_ATOMS: atom_id res chain seq x y z
N MET A 1 28.88 -68.05 25.86
CA MET A 1 30.01 -67.47 26.60
C MET A 1 29.77 -65.98 26.73
N LEU A 2 29.63 -65.52 27.97
CA LEU A 2 29.30 -64.15 28.37
C LEU A 2 30.56 -63.28 28.40
N GLY A 3 30.49 -62.09 27.82
CA GLY A 3 31.59 -61.11 27.77
C GLY A 3 31.17 -59.77 28.37
N PHE A 4 31.63 -59.57 29.60
CA PHE A 4 31.64 -58.44 30.53
C PHE A 4 31.40 -56.99 30.06
N LEU A 5 30.63 -56.30 30.90
CA LEU A 5 30.53 -54.85 31.11
C LEU A 5 31.86 -54.23 31.59
N VAL A 6 32.19 -53.02 31.09
CA VAL A 6 32.96 -52.03 31.85
C VAL A 6 32.30 -50.66 31.71
N VAL A 7 31.80 -50.17 32.85
CA VAL A 7 31.31 -48.82 33.10
C VAL A 7 32.54 -47.92 33.31
N SER A 8 32.56 -46.74 32.68
CA SER A 8 33.55 -45.70 33.00
C SER A 8 32.82 -44.40 33.30
N GLU A 9 32.72 -44.10 34.59
CA GLU A 9 32.33 -42.80 35.13
C GLU A 9 33.50 -41.83 34.97
N ARG A 10 33.24 -40.66 34.38
CA ARG A 10 34.05 -39.47 34.58
C ARG A 10 33.15 -38.30 34.97
N ALA A 11 33.11 -38.05 36.27
CA ALA A 11 32.73 -36.77 36.84
C ALA A 11 33.78 -35.71 36.44
N SER A 12 33.32 -34.54 36.01
CA SER A 12 34.15 -33.36 35.83
C SER A 12 33.39 -32.14 36.32
N LEU A 13 34.03 -31.48 37.28
CA LEU A 13 33.55 -30.38 38.09
C LEU A 13 33.70 -29.04 37.34
N LEU A 14 32.60 -28.26 37.29
CA LEU A 14 32.53 -26.77 37.37
C LEU A 14 33.20 -25.94 36.22
N PRO A 15 32.77 -24.68 35.91
CA PRO A 15 32.33 -23.68 36.87
C PRO A 15 31.10 -22.82 36.56
N LYS A 16 30.75 -22.08 37.61
CA LYS A 16 29.65 -21.15 37.86
C LYS A 16 29.51 -20.07 36.77
N HIS A 17 28.31 -19.98 36.20
CA HIS A 17 27.89 -18.80 35.43
C HIS A 17 27.52 -17.66 36.38
N HIS A 18 28.23 -16.54 36.26
CA HIS A 18 27.84 -15.26 36.82
C HIS A 18 26.49 -14.82 36.22
N ARG A 19 25.46 -14.72 37.09
CA ARG A 19 24.24 -13.96 36.81
C ARG A 19 24.59 -12.48 36.80
N VAL A 20 24.71 -11.90 35.61
CA VAL A 20 24.65 -10.45 35.44
C VAL A 20 23.18 -10.04 35.50
N ALA A 21 22.88 -9.16 36.45
CA ALA A 21 21.56 -8.59 36.68
C ALA A 21 21.05 -7.89 35.41
N GLY A 22 19.90 -8.34 34.90
CA GLY A 22 19.15 -7.62 33.88
C GLY A 22 18.45 -6.42 34.52
N GLY A 23 18.98 -5.23 34.25
CA GLY A 23 18.28 -3.98 34.55
C GLY A 23 17.02 -3.81 33.67
N PRO A 24 15.98 -3.14 34.16
CA PRO A 24 14.77 -2.90 33.39
C PRO A 24 15.06 -1.87 32.30
N LEU A 25 15.14 -2.32 31.05
CA LEU A 25 15.04 -1.43 29.90
C LEU A 25 13.60 -0.95 29.82
N GLU A 26 13.34 0.22 30.40
CA GLU A 26 12.17 1.04 30.12
C GLU A 26 12.23 1.50 28.66
N GLY A 27 11.86 0.58 27.76
CA GLY A 27 11.55 0.88 26.38
C GLY A 27 10.24 1.67 26.35
N THR A 28 10.34 2.99 26.43
CA THR A 28 9.25 3.91 26.13
C THR A 28 8.82 3.69 24.68
N CYS A 29 7.84 2.79 24.50
CA CYS A 29 7.10 2.63 23.27
C CYS A 29 6.29 3.91 23.04
N GLY A 30 6.93 4.91 22.43
CA GLY A 30 6.24 6.09 21.96
C GLY A 30 5.08 5.68 21.05
N PRO A 31 3.88 6.26 21.23
CA PRO A 31 2.72 5.89 20.42
C PRO A 31 3.04 6.24 18.97
N ARG A 32 3.15 5.21 18.12
CA ARG A 32 3.13 5.39 16.66
C ARG A 32 1.84 6.11 16.32
N ARG A 33 1.93 7.42 16.08
CA ARG A 33 0.90 8.25 15.45
C ARG A 33 0.58 7.64 14.10
N THR A 34 -0.36 6.71 14.09
CA THR A 34 -1.04 6.27 12.88
C THR A 34 -1.96 7.42 12.49
N SER A 35 -1.51 8.25 11.55
CA SER A 35 -2.36 9.25 10.90
C SER A 35 -3.40 8.55 10.03
N VAL A 36 -4.39 7.92 10.67
CA VAL A 36 -5.58 7.39 10.01
C VAL A 36 -6.54 8.56 9.78
N ARG A 37 -6.34 9.32 8.70
CA ARG A 37 -7.41 10.17 8.14
C ARG A 37 -7.28 10.30 6.64
N SER A 38 -7.94 9.39 5.95
CA SER A 38 -9.12 9.76 5.15
C SER A 38 -9.80 8.45 4.73
N VAL A 39 -11.12 8.45 4.66
CA VAL A 39 -11.91 7.32 4.13
C VAL A 39 -12.66 7.90 2.95
N ARG A 40 -12.41 7.34 1.77
CA ARG A 40 -13.20 7.50 0.54
C ARG A 40 -13.06 6.15 -0.18
N VAL A 41 -14.08 5.49 -0.73
CA VAL A 41 -15.49 5.82 -0.99
C VAL A 41 -16.19 4.47 -1.22
N LEU A 42 -17.47 4.38 -0.86
CA LEU A 42 -18.36 3.31 -1.30
C LEU A 42 -18.58 3.47 -2.81
N GLY A 43 -18.27 2.46 -3.61
CA GLY A 43 -18.54 2.48 -5.07
C GLY A 43 -17.43 3.05 -5.96
N GLN A 44 -16.17 3.15 -5.50
CA GLN A 44 -15.04 3.47 -6.38
C GLN A 44 -13.94 2.39 -6.30
N PRO A 45 -13.21 2.12 -7.41
CA PRO A 45 -11.99 1.31 -7.35
C PRO A 45 -11.01 1.98 -6.39
N LEU A 46 -10.51 1.21 -5.42
CA LEU A 46 -9.60 1.68 -4.38
C LEU A 46 -8.25 2.07 -5.00
N GLN A 47 -8.14 3.29 -5.52
CA GLN A 47 -6.86 3.85 -5.92
C GLN A 47 -6.01 4.07 -4.66
N CYS A 48 -4.92 3.32 -4.58
CA CYS A 48 -3.92 3.43 -3.54
C CYS A 48 -3.50 4.89 -3.37
N ARG A 49 -3.65 5.42 -2.16
CA ARG A 49 -3.20 6.75 -1.80
C ARG A 49 -1.69 6.88 -1.97
N LEU A 50 -1.29 7.45 -3.11
CA LEU A 50 -0.07 8.24 -3.16
C LEU A 50 -0.29 9.47 -2.28
N ARG A 51 0.70 9.79 -1.45
CA ARG A 51 0.76 11.08 -0.75
C ARG A 51 0.73 12.17 -1.82
N ASN A 52 -0.34 12.98 -1.80
CA ASN A 52 -0.71 14.08 -2.71
C ASN A 52 -1.37 13.69 -4.06
N PRO A 53 -2.68 13.96 -4.22
CA PRO A 53 -3.42 13.76 -5.48
C PRO A 53 -3.27 14.90 -6.50
N GLY A 54 -2.43 15.92 -6.24
CA GLY A 54 -2.36 17.15 -7.05
C GLY A 54 -1.39 17.14 -8.23
N GLY A 55 -0.78 15.99 -8.57
CA GLY A 55 0.35 15.98 -9.49
C GLY A 55 1.58 16.71 -8.92
N PHE A 56 2.76 16.45 -9.46
CA PHE A 56 3.95 17.22 -9.10
C PHE A 56 4.06 18.38 -10.09
N HIS A 57 3.74 19.60 -9.65
CA HIS A 57 3.94 20.78 -10.49
C HIS A 57 5.44 20.94 -10.78
N LEU A 58 5.77 21.09 -12.06
CA LEU A 58 7.10 21.54 -12.47
C LEU A 58 7.20 23.05 -12.25
N PRO A 59 8.40 23.58 -11.99
CA PRO A 59 8.61 25.00 -12.08
C PRO A 59 8.40 25.53 -13.52
N PRO A 60 8.16 26.84 -13.70
CA PRO A 60 8.02 27.45 -15.03
C PRO A 60 9.22 27.22 -15.94
N GLN A 61 10.43 27.27 -15.38
CA GLN A 61 11.66 26.98 -16.10
C GLN A 61 12.44 25.86 -15.39
N VAL A 62 12.92 24.90 -16.16
CA VAL A 62 13.78 23.82 -15.67
C VAL A 62 15.21 24.14 -16.11
N PRO A 63 16.19 24.21 -15.18
CA PRO A 63 17.58 24.46 -15.55
C PRO A 63 18.13 23.33 -16.42
N GLY A 64 18.88 23.67 -17.48
CA GLY A 64 19.48 22.70 -18.40
C GLY A 64 20.71 22.00 -17.81
N ASP A 65 21.57 22.73 -17.12
CA ASP A 65 22.85 22.22 -16.63
C ASP A 65 22.74 21.52 -15.27
N GLU A 66 23.54 20.47 -15.05
CA GLU A 66 23.51 19.73 -13.78
C GLU A 66 23.90 20.61 -12.58
N ALA A 67 24.88 21.51 -12.74
CA ALA A 67 25.29 22.44 -11.70
C ALA A 67 24.14 23.39 -11.31
N SER A 68 23.44 23.93 -12.31
CA SER A 68 22.28 24.80 -12.16
C SER A 68 21.11 24.09 -11.48
N ILE A 69 20.84 22.82 -11.83
CA ILE A 69 19.83 21.99 -11.16
C ILE A 69 20.19 21.77 -9.68
N ARG A 70 21.44 21.40 -9.37
CA ARG A 70 21.89 21.20 -7.98
C ARG A 70 21.74 22.49 -7.16
N ARG A 71 22.16 23.63 -7.72
CA ARG A 71 22.02 24.93 -7.07
C ARG A 71 20.55 25.31 -6.81
N ALA A 72 19.66 25.06 -7.77
CA ALA A 72 18.23 25.27 -7.59
C ALA A 72 17.65 24.37 -6.48
N ILE A 73 18.06 23.10 -6.40
CA ILE A 73 17.64 22.16 -5.33
C ILE A 73 18.07 22.67 -3.94
N GLU A 74 19.30 23.18 -3.81
CA GLU A 74 19.79 23.77 -2.56
C GLU A 74 18.97 24.99 -2.14
N LEU A 75 18.74 25.93 -3.06
CA LEU A 75 17.96 27.15 -2.80
C LEU A 75 16.50 26.81 -2.43
N LEU A 76 15.88 25.83 -3.09
CA LEU A 76 14.55 25.35 -2.71
C LEU A 76 14.55 24.63 -1.36
N GLY A 77 15.60 23.88 -1.05
CA GLY A 77 15.80 23.28 0.27
C GLY A 77 15.82 24.34 1.37
N ASN A 78 16.64 25.37 1.20
CA ASN A 78 16.68 26.53 2.09
C ASN A 78 15.29 27.19 2.21
N ARG A 79 14.54 27.31 1.10
CA ARG A 79 13.19 27.91 1.08
C ARG A 79 12.15 27.14 1.87
N THR A 80 12.23 25.80 1.84
CA THR A 80 11.30 24.94 2.58
C THR A 80 11.50 25.07 4.09
N GLN A 81 12.75 25.28 4.52
CA GLN A 81 13.12 25.42 5.92
C GLN A 81 12.88 26.85 6.44
N ARG A 82 13.40 27.85 5.73
CA ARG A 82 13.42 29.27 6.13
C ARG A 82 13.10 30.22 4.97
N ARG A 83 12.83 31.49 5.27
CA ARG A 83 12.67 32.53 4.24
C ARG A 83 14.04 32.84 3.63
N LEU A 84 14.16 32.80 2.30
CA LEU A 84 15.42 33.16 1.63
C LEU A 84 15.67 34.67 1.71
N GLN A 85 16.95 35.05 1.78
CA GLN A 85 17.41 36.42 1.59
C GLN A 85 17.19 36.88 0.14
N ALA A 86 17.25 38.20 -0.09
CA ALA A 86 16.96 38.82 -1.39
C ALA A 86 17.85 38.28 -2.52
N SER A 87 19.16 38.13 -2.29
CA SER A 87 20.11 37.56 -3.25
C SER A 87 19.75 36.13 -3.66
N GLY A 88 19.47 35.27 -2.68
CA GLY A 88 19.03 33.89 -2.94
C GLY A 88 17.68 33.81 -3.65
N ARG A 89 16.76 34.76 -3.38
CA ARG A 89 15.47 34.84 -4.07
C ARG A 89 15.63 35.22 -5.53
N GLN A 90 16.50 36.19 -5.84
CA GLN A 90 16.83 36.55 -7.22
C GLN A 90 17.47 35.36 -7.94
N ALA A 91 18.51 34.75 -7.35
CA ALA A 91 19.18 33.58 -7.94
C ALA A 91 18.21 32.42 -8.21
N LEU A 92 17.29 32.13 -7.27
CA LEU A 92 16.27 31.10 -7.47
C LEU A 92 15.30 31.46 -8.61
N THR A 93 14.91 32.73 -8.71
CA THR A 93 14.00 33.21 -9.76
C THR A 93 14.67 33.15 -11.12
N THR A 94 15.96 33.51 -11.23
CA THR A 94 16.73 33.39 -12.47
C THR A 94 16.86 31.94 -12.93
N LEU A 95 17.06 30.98 -12.02
CA LEU A 95 17.22 29.57 -12.38
C LEU A 95 15.90 28.88 -12.76
N VAL A 96 14.81 29.24 -12.09
CA VAL A 96 13.54 28.47 -12.08
C VAL A 96 12.39 29.25 -12.75
N GLY A 97 12.65 30.50 -13.16
CA GLY A 97 11.72 31.42 -13.81
C GLY A 97 10.78 32.16 -12.85
N ALA A 98 10.48 31.58 -11.68
CA ALA A 98 9.60 32.19 -10.69
C ALA A 98 9.98 31.82 -9.25
N TYR A 99 9.60 32.66 -8.30
CA TYR A 99 9.71 32.35 -6.88
C TYR A 99 8.48 31.57 -6.38
N PRO A 100 8.65 30.45 -5.66
CA PRO A 100 7.52 29.64 -5.21
C PRO A 100 6.66 30.40 -4.18
N PRO A 101 5.33 30.43 -4.33
CA PRO A 101 4.44 31.19 -3.45
C PRO A 101 4.40 30.58 -2.03
N THR A 102 4.36 29.25 -1.94
CA THR A 102 4.25 28.54 -0.66
C THR A 102 5.39 27.55 -0.43
N LYS A 103 5.55 27.09 0.83
CA LYS A 103 6.58 26.09 1.19
C LYS A 103 6.30 24.75 0.52
N GLU A 104 5.03 24.40 0.36
CA GLU A 104 4.57 23.17 -0.26
C GLU A 104 4.93 23.14 -1.75
N VAL A 105 4.73 24.25 -2.47
CA VAL A 105 5.12 24.36 -3.89
C VAL A 105 6.64 24.26 -4.04
N ALA A 106 7.40 24.93 -3.17
CA ALA A 106 8.86 24.81 -3.16
C ALA A 106 9.33 23.36 -2.94
N GLN A 107 8.66 22.62 -2.05
CA GLN A 107 8.95 21.22 -1.79
C GLN A 107 8.63 20.33 -3.00
N GLN A 108 7.52 20.58 -3.69
CA GLN A 108 7.15 19.87 -4.91
C GLN A 108 8.19 20.08 -6.02
N TRP A 109 8.60 21.34 -6.25
CA TRP A 109 9.63 21.67 -7.23
C TRP A 109 10.97 21.02 -6.90
N LYS A 110 11.40 21.08 -5.63
CA LYS A 110 12.64 20.43 -5.15
C LYS A 110 12.64 18.94 -5.48
N PHE A 111 11.58 18.23 -5.10
CA PHE A 111 11.46 16.80 -5.34
C PHE A 111 11.49 16.46 -6.84
N ARG A 112 10.86 17.29 -7.67
CA ARG A 112 10.84 17.08 -9.12
C ARG A 112 12.21 17.31 -9.75
N LEU A 113 12.93 18.36 -9.35
CA LEU A 113 14.30 18.61 -9.80
C LEU A 113 15.29 17.52 -9.34
N GLU A 114 15.17 17.03 -8.10
CA GLU A 114 15.96 15.89 -7.62
C GLU A 114 15.74 14.62 -8.45
N ARG A 115 14.50 14.40 -8.89
CA ARG A 115 14.15 13.28 -9.76
C ARG A 115 14.76 13.46 -11.15
N LEU A 116 14.66 14.65 -11.74
CA LEU A 116 15.28 14.97 -13.03
C LEU A 116 16.81 14.81 -12.98
N ALA A 117 17.46 15.28 -11.91
CA ALA A 117 18.90 15.10 -11.73
C ALA A 117 19.31 13.61 -11.69
N LYS A 118 18.49 12.75 -11.06
CA LYS A 118 18.73 11.29 -11.05
C LYS A 118 18.50 10.67 -12.43
N GLU A 119 17.43 11.05 -13.12
CA GLU A 119 17.10 10.57 -14.47
C GLU A 119 18.20 10.97 -15.47
N ASN A 120 18.73 12.20 -15.41
CA ASN A 120 19.85 12.65 -16.24
C ASN A 120 21.13 11.85 -15.98
N LYS A 121 21.46 11.54 -14.72
CA LYS A 121 22.61 10.69 -14.38
C LYS A 121 22.47 9.27 -14.93
N ILE A 122 21.26 8.71 -14.88
CA ILE A 122 20.99 7.38 -15.45
C ILE A 122 21.17 7.43 -16.98
N ARG A 123 20.59 8.42 -17.65
CA ARG A 123 20.73 8.60 -19.11
C ARG A 123 22.19 8.82 -19.52
N ALA A 124 22.96 9.61 -18.78
CA ALA A 124 24.37 9.84 -19.06
C ALA A 124 25.20 8.55 -18.91
N ARG A 125 24.90 7.73 -17.89
CA ARG A 125 25.51 6.40 -17.74
C ARG A 125 25.11 5.46 -18.88
N GLU A 126 23.84 5.42 -19.25
CA GLU A 126 23.35 4.62 -20.37
C GLU A 126 23.96 5.05 -21.71
N ALA A 127 24.21 6.35 -21.91
CA ALA A 127 24.89 6.87 -23.08
C ALA A 127 26.36 6.44 -23.11
N ALA A 128 27.10 6.60 -22.00
CA ALA A 128 28.48 6.13 -21.87
C ALA A 128 28.60 4.59 -22.03
N GLU A 129 27.61 3.85 -21.55
CA GLU A 129 27.50 2.39 -21.73
C GLU A 129 27.17 1.98 -23.18
N LYS A 130 26.53 2.87 -23.97
CA LYS A 130 26.33 2.68 -25.41
C LYS A 130 27.58 2.93 -26.22
N GLU A 131 28.33 3.97 -25.88
CA GLU A 131 29.59 4.33 -26.55
C GLU A 131 30.69 3.30 -26.33
N SER A 132 30.67 2.59 -25.20
CA SER A 132 31.68 1.60 -24.84
C SER A 132 31.54 0.22 -25.50
N GLY A 133 30.49 -0.04 -26.30
CA GLY A 133 30.35 -1.02 -27.40
C GLY A 133 30.68 -2.52 -27.20
N VAL A 134 31.70 -2.89 -26.44
CA VAL A 134 32.37 -4.21 -26.45
C VAL A 134 31.78 -5.17 -25.41
N VAL A 135 31.11 -4.67 -24.35
CA VAL A 135 30.50 -5.50 -23.29
C VAL A 135 28.99 -5.73 -23.51
N GLN A 136 28.39 -5.06 -24.50
CA GLN A 136 26.93 -5.07 -24.67
C GLN A 136 26.36 -6.41 -25.12
N ALA A 137 27.04 -7.20 -25.95
CA ALA A 137 26.45 -8.44 -26.50
C ALA A 137 26.20 -9.54 -25.44
N SER A 138 27.06 -9.69 -24.44
CA SER A 138 26.89 -10.69 -23.38
C SER A 138 25.93 -10.23 -22.28
N LEU A 139 25.99 -8.93 -21.92
CA LEU A 139 25.05 -8.29 -21.00
C LEU A 139 23.64 -8.26 -21.58
N THR A 140 23.47 -7.94 -22.88
CA THR A 140 22.16 -7.94 -23.53
C THR A 140 21.56 -9.34 -23.53
N ARG A 141 22.29 -10.40 -23.90
CA ARG A 141 21.77 -11.78 -23.81
C ARG A 141 21.33 -12.14 -22.38
N ARG A 142 22.13 -11.77 -21.37
CA ARG A 142 21.80 -12.02 -19.95
C ARG A 142 20.58 -11.22 -19.49
N LEU A 143 20.47 -9.94 -19.86
CA LEU A 143 19.33 -9.09 -19.55
C LEU A 143 18.07 -9.54 -20.27
N SER A 144 18.17 -9.93 -21.55
CA SER A 144 17.07 -10.50 -22.33
C SER A 144 16.51 -11.75 -21.67
N ARG A 145 17.35 -12.67 -21.18
CA ARG A 145 16.90 -13.84 -20.41
C ARG A 145 16.17 -13.44 -19.12
N LEU A 146 16.65 -12.43 -18.40
CA LEU A 146 15.98 -11.96 -17.19
C LEU A 146 14.62 -11.30 -17.50
N GLN A 147 14.53 -10.56 -18.61
CA GLN A 147 13.27 -9.98 -19.09
C GLN A 147 12.30 -11.05 -19.59
N GLU A 148 12.79 -12.10 -20.21
CA GLU A 148 12.00 -13.25 -20.66
C GLU A 148 11.36 -13.97 -19.47
N ILE A 149 12.13 -14.23 -18.41
CA ILE A 149 11.59 -14.75 -17.14
C ILE A 149 10.49 -13.83 -16.61
N GLU A 150 10.70 -12.51 -16.66
CA GLU A 150 9.71 -11.56 -16.17
C GLU A 150 8.41 -11.54 -16.98
N ARG A 151 8.49 -11.73 -18.30
CA ARG A 151 7.30 -11.79 -19.17
C ARG A 151 6.57 -13.11 -19.05
N ASN A 152 7.30 -14.22 -19.03
CA ASN A 152 6.74 -15.56 -19.15
C ASN A 152 6.35 -16.20 -17.82
N LEU A 153 6.87 -15.69 -16.69
CA LEU A 153 6.54 -16.24 -15.38
C LEU A 153 5.05 -16.07 -15.13
N THR A 154 4.32 -17.17 -14.97
CA THR A 154 2.91 -17.17 -14.58
C THR A 154 2.79 -17.54 -13.12
N LEU A 155 1.79 -16.97 -12.43
CA LEU A 155 1.56 -17.25 -11.01
C LEU A 155 0.56 -18.42 -10.90
N PRO A 156 0.95 -19.58 -10.32
CA PRO A 156 0.05 -20.72 -10.17
C PRO A 156 -1.27 -20.36 -9.49
N GLY A 157 -2.38 -21.00 -9.88
CA GLY A 157 -3.72 -20.67 -9.38
C GLY A 157 -3.89 -20.84 -7.86
N THR A 158 -3.25 -21.84 -7.26
CA THR A 158 -3.34 -22.18 -5.83
C THR A 158 -2.09 -21.82 -5.05
N ASP A 159 -2.24 -21.56 -3.75
CA ASP A 159 -1.10 -21.25 -2.86
C ASP A 159 -0.16 -22.45 -2.68
N GLU A 160 -0.70 -23.67 -2.73
CA GLU A 160 0.09 -24.92 -2.63
C GLU A 160 1.04 -25.08 -3.81
N LEU A 161 0.58 -24.82 -5.03
CA LEU A 161 1.43 -24.86 -6.23
C LEU A 161 2.49 -23.75 -6.19
N VAL A 162 2.16 -22.58 -5.66
CA VAL A 162 3.15 -21.51 -5.43
C VAL A 162 4.21 -21.93 -4.41
N GLN A 163 3.82 -22.55 -3.30
CA GLN A 163 4.77 -23.06 -2.31
C GLN A 163 5.64 -24.18 -2.88
N ARG A 164 5.04 -25.09 -3.66
CA ARG A 164 5.76 -26.15 -4.38
C ARG A 164 6.81 -25.56 -5.33
N ALA A 165 6.44 -24.54 -6.10
CA ALA A 165 7.39 -23.83 -6.96
C ALA A 165 8.53 -23.18 -6.15
N PHE A 166 8.24 -22.55 -5.00
CA PHE A 166 9.29 -22.04 -4.11
C PHE A 166 10.21 -23.14 -3.58
N SER A 167 9.67 -24.30 -3.21
CA SER A 167 10.47 -25.44 -2.75
C SER A 167 11.41 -25.96 -3.84
N VAL A 168 10.92 -26.12 -5.08
CA VAL A 168 11.75 -26.54 -6.22
C VAL A 168 12.86 -25.53 -6.50
N LEU A 169 12.52 -24.24 -6.62
CA LEU A 169 13.51 -23.18 -6.82
C LEU A 169 14.51 -23.09 -5.66
N GLY A 170 14.05 -23.34 -4.42
CA GLY A 170 14.88 -23.39 -3.22
C GLY A 170 15.90 -24.53 -3.25
N ARG A 171 15.48 -25.73 -3.67
CA ARG A 171 16.39 -26.89 -3.84
C ARG A 171 17.47 -26.62 -4.89
N ILE A 172 17.10 -26.07 -6.04
CA ILE A 172 18.04 -25.67 -7.10
C ILE A 172 19.05 -24.65 -6.57
N LEU A 173 18.58 -23.65 -5.81
CA LEU A 173 19.43 -22.62 -5.24
C LEU A 173 20.37 -23.18 -4.16
N ALA A 174 19.91 -24.11 -3.32
CA ALA A 174 20.74 -24.76 -2.30
C ALA A 174 21.86 -25.61 -2.92
N ARG A 175 21.58 -26.28 -4.05
CA ARG A 175 22.55 -27.09 -4.79
C ARG A 175 23.55 -26.27 -5.61
N ASN A 176 23.29 -24.98 -5.84
CA ASN A 176 24.09 -24.12 -6.74
C ASN A 176 24.34 -24.70 -8.15
N SER A 177 23.46 -25.57 -8.66
CA SER A 177 23.59 -26.21 -9.97
C SER A 177 22.40 -25.90 -10.88
N ALA A 178 22.51 -26.29 -12.15
CA ALA A 178 21.39 -26.22 -13.09
C ALA A 178 20.25 -27.17 -12.66
N PRO A 179 18.98 -26.85 -12.99
CA PRO A 179 17.85 -27.72 -12.66
C PRO A 179 17.94 -29.06 -13.41
N ASN A 180 17.61 -30.16 -12.73
CA ASN A 180 17.53 -31.49 -13.34
C ASN A 180 16.33 -31.56 -14.32
N ALA A 181 16.33 -32.51 -15.26
CA ALA A 181 15.24 -32.65 -16.24
C ALA A 181 13.84 -32.72 -15.59
N GLU A 182 13.71 -33.43 -14.46
CA GLU A 182 12.47 -33.49 -13.69
C GLU A 182 12.08 -32.12 -13.09
N GLU A 183 13.03 -31.41 -12.50
CA GLU A 183 12.80 -30.07 -11.93
C GLU A 183 12.45 -29.06 -13.03
N GLN A 184 13.05 -29.19 -14.22
CA GLN A 184 12.72 -28.38 -15.39
C GLN A 184 11.27 -28.62 -15.84
N ALA A 185 10.87 -29.89 -15.99
CA ALA A 185 9.50 -30.25 -16.37
C ALA A 185 8.49 -29.76 -15.32
N GLU A 186 8.82 -29.89 -14.03
CA GLU A 186 7.98 -29.44 -12.93
C GLU A 186 7.85 -27.90 -12.90
N LEU A 187 8.95 -27.15 -13.06
CA LEU A 187 8.91 -25.69 -13.12
C LEU A 187 8.20 -25.18 -14.37
N GLN A 188 8.37 -25.84 -15.52
CA GLN A 188 7.63 -25.52 -16.74
C GLN A 188 6.13 -25.69 -16.50
N ARG A 189 5.71 -26.77 -15.83
CA ARG A 189 4.30 -26.99 -15.47
C ARG A 189 3.77 -25.97 -14.46
N LEU A 190 4.57 -25.58 -13.47
CA LEU A 190 4.11 -24.72 -12.36
C LEU A 190 4.09 -23.23 -12.72
N ILE A 191 5.18 -22.72 -13.30
CA ILE A 191 5.40 -21.27 -13.51
C ILE A 191 5.68 -20.90 -14.97
N ASN A 192 5.67 -21.87 -15.89
CA ASN A 192 5.95 -21.71 -17.33
C ASN A 192 7.33 -21.11 -17.65
N VAL A 193 8.29 -21.26 -16.73
CA VAL A 193 9.65 -20.71 -16.87
C VAL A 193 10.65 -21.66 -16.22
N VAL A 194 11.73 -21.97 -16.94
CA VAL A 194 12.86 -22.75 -16.45
C VAL A 194 14.09 -21.85 -16.26
N PRO A 195 14.55 -21.62 -15.02
CA PRO A 195 15.74 -20.81 -14.77
C PRO A 195 17.02 -21.59 -15.16
N GLY A 196 17.83 -21.04 -16.06
CA GLY A 196 19.06 -21.67 -16.55
C GLY A 196 20.28 -21.60 -15.62
N GLY A 197 20.15 -21.07 -14.41
CA GLY A 197 21.27 -20.90 -13.46
C GLY A 197 20.91 -20.10 -12.20
N MET A 198 21.87 -19.98 -11.27
CA MET A 198 21.63 -19.41 -9.92
C MET A 198 21.00 -18.03 -9.93
N GLN A 199 21.47 -17.13 -10.80
CA GLN A 199 20.96 -15.75 -10.84
C GLN A 199 19.54 -15.68 -11.41
N THR A 200 19.24 -16.47 -12.44
CA THR A 200 17.88 -16.60 -12.97
C THR A 200 16.94 -17.22 -11.94
N THR A 201 17.40 -18.20 -11.15
CA THR A 201 16.62 -18.79 -10.04
C THR A 201 16.33 -17.75 -8.96
N ARG A 202 17.32 -16.97 -8.54
CA ARG A 202 17.12 -15.86 -7.58
C ARG A 202 16.13 -14.82 -8.10
N ARG A 203 16.23 -14.46 -9.39
CA ARG A 203 15.29 -13.53 -10.04
C ARG A 203 13.89 -14.11 -10.07
N ALA A 204 13.72 -15.36 -10.47
CA ALA A 204 12.43 -16.06 -10.48
C ALA A 204 11.79 -16.11 -9.09
N ILE A 205 12.54 -16.45 -8.04
CA ILE A 205 12.07 -16.43 -6.64
C ILE A 205 11.59 -15.02 -6.25
N ARG A 206 12.37 -13.99 -6.57
CA ARG A 206 12.02 -12.60 -6.26
C ARG A 206 10.73 -12.18 -6.95
N LEU A 207 10.62 -12.40 -8.26
CA LEU A 207 9.44 -12.07 -9.05
C LEU A 207 8.21 -12.86 -8.58
N LEU A 208 8.36 -14.15 -8.30
CA LEU A 208 7.28 -14.99 -7.77
C LEU A 208 6.80 -14.47 -6.41
N ARG A 209 7.72 -13.99 -5.55
CA ARG A 209 7.40 -13.37 -4.26
C ARG A 209 6.66 -12.05 -4.45
N GLU A 210 7.13 -11.19 -5.34
CA GLU A 210 6.50 -9.91 -5.68
C GLU A 210 5.07 -10.13 -6.19
N ARG A 211 4.89 -10.99 -7.20
CA ARG A 211 3.56 -11.33 -7.75
C ARG A 211 2.65 -12.03 -6.74
N SER A 212 3.19 -12.90 -5.89
CA SER A 212 2.42 -13.52 -4.80
C SER A 212 1.94 -12.48 -3.78
N LEU A 213 2.78 -11.50 -3.45
CA LEU A 213 2.41 -10.40 -2.56
C LEU A 213 1.38 -9.48 -3.22
N GLU A 214 1.52 -9.17 -4.49
CA GLU A 214 0.53 -8.41 -5.26
C GLU A 214 -0.81 -9.13 -5.27
N ARG A 215 -0.84 -10.43 -5.62
CA ARG A 215 -2.05 -11.25 -5.53
C ARG A 215 -2.67 -11.17 -4.13
N ARG A 216 -1.88 -11.35 -3.07
CA ARG A 216 -2.37 -11.25 -1.68
C ARG A 216 -2.89 -9.85 -1.34
N ARG A 217 -2.33 -8.78 -1.92
CA ARG A 217 -2.81 -7.40 -1.72
C ARG A 217 -4.15 -7.19 -2.40
N PHE A 218 -4.30 -7.66 -3.64
CA PHE A 218 -5.58 -7.62 -4.36
C PHE A 218 -6.64 -8.48 -3.68
N GLU A 219 -6.28 -9.69 -3.27
CA GLU A 219 -7.18 -10.62 -2.57
C GLU A 219 -7.54 -10.17 -1.14
N ARG A 220 -6.89 -9.16 -0.56
CA ARG A 220 -7.32 -8.65 0.77
C ARG A 220 -8.62 -7.86 0.71
N TRP A 221 -9.04 -7.44 -0.47
CA TRP A 221 -10.28 -6.72 -0.68
C TRP A 221 -11.21 -7.50 -1.61
N PRO A 222 -12.52 -7.52 -1.33
CA PRO A 222 -13.47 -8.00 -2.33
C PRO A 222 -13.39 -7.09 -3.56
N PRO A 223 -13.56 -7.64 -4.79
CA PRO A 223 -13.46 -6.86 -6.02
C PRO A 223 -14.52 -5.75 -6.09
N PHE A 224 -15.68 -6.00 -5.47
CA PHE A 224 -16.78 -5.06 -5.36
C PHE A 224 -17.32 -5.00 -3.93
N VAL A 225 -17.76 -3.82 -3.50
CA VAL A 225 -18.41 -3.61 -2.20
C VAL A 225 -19.84 -3.19 -2.46
N PRO A 226 -20.86 -3.94 -1.97
CA PRO A 226 -22.25 -3.59 -2.20
C PRO A 226 -22.64 -2.20 -1.68
N LEU A 227 -23.53 -1.53 -2.42
CA LEU A 227 -24.05 -0.20 -2.07
C LEU A 227 -25.12 -0.22 -0.97
N SER A 228 -25.85 -1.34 -0.83
CA SER A 228 -26.86 -1.48 0.22
C SER A 228 -26.31 -2.20 1.44
N ILE A 229 -26.69 -1.74 2.63
CA ILE A 229 -26.28 -2.34 3.91
C ILE A 229 -26.76 -3.79 4.03
N GLU A 230 -27.92 -4.11 3.48
CA GLU A 230 -28.46 -5.47 3.47
C GLU A 230 -27.62 -6.44 2.64
N SER A 231 -27.18 -6.00 1.45
CA SER A 231 -26.32 -6.80 0.59
C SER A 231 -24.96 -7.03 1.25
N VAL A 232 -24.42 -6.02 1.95
CA VAL A 232 -23.21 -6.17 2.77
C VAL A 232 -23.43 -7.24 3.86
N ARG A 233 -24.55 -7.20 4.59
CA ARG A 233 -24.88 -8.20 5.64
C ARG A 233 -25.01 -9.61 5.07
N LYS A 234 -25.77 -9.76 3.97
CA LYS A 234 -25.96 -11.05 3.27
C LYS A 234 -24.60 -11.63 2.83
N ALA A 235 -23.75 -10.81 2.21
CA ALA A 235 -22.40 -11.23 1.82
C ALA A 235 -21.54 -11.63 3.02
N ARG A 236 -21.61 -10.88 4.13
CA ARG A 236 -20.87 -11.21 5.37
C ARG A 236 -21.27 -12.55 5.97
N ILE A 237 -22.56 -12.89 5.97
CA ILE A 237 -23.04 -14.18 6.50
C ILE A 237 -22.43 -15.33 5.70
N ILE A 238 -22.51 -15.25 4.36
CA ILE A 238 -21.94 -16.29 3.47
C ILE A 238 -20.42 -16.37 3.64
N LEU A 239 -19.71 -15.24 3.69
CA LEU A 239 -18.26 -15.22 3.90
C LEU A 239 -17.83 -15.81 5.26
N ARG A 240 -18.63 -15.59 6.32
CA ARG A 240 -18.39 -16.21 7.63
C ARG A 240 -18.53 -17.73 7.53
N GLN A 241 -19.53 -18.22 6.79
CA GLN A 241 -19.70 -19.66 6.55
C GLN A 241 -18.50 -20.25 5.83
N ILE A 242 -18.05 -19.66 4.71
CA ILE A 242 -16.85 -20.10 3.97
C ILE A 242 -15.60 -20.08 4.89
N ALA A 243 -15.45 -19.03 5.69
CA ALA A 243 -14.33 -18.86 6.62
C ALA A 243 -14.23 -19.94 7.70
N ILE A 244 -15.36 -20.58 8.06
CA ILE A 244 -15.45 -21.65 9.06
C ILE A 244 -15.41 -23.01 8.37
N GLN A 245 -16.32 -23.24 7.42
CA GLN A 245 -16.62 -24.55 6.82
C GLN A 245 -15.86 -24.85 5.52
N ARG A 246 -15.02 -23.93 5.01
CA ARG A 246 -14.33 -24.00 3.69
C ARG A 246 -15.26 -23.82 2.49
N SER A 247 -16.53 -24.17 2.62
CA SER A 247 -17.58 -24.02 1.61
C SER A 247 -18.84 -23.40 2.21
N ALA A 248 -19.66 -22.76 1.38
CA ALA A 248 -21.02 -22.32 1.75
C ALA A 248 -22.11 -23.05 0.96
N GLY A 249 -21.74 -24.02 0.11
CA GLY A 249 -22.64 -24.67 -0.85
C GLY A 249 -22.81 -23.85 -2.14
N ALA A 250 -23.23 -24.53 -3.22
CA ALA A 250 -23.31 -23.97 -4.57
C ALA A 250 -24.24 -22.73 -4.64
N LYS A 251 -25.46 -22.84 -4.11
CA LYS A 251 -26.44 -21.73 -4.11
C LYS A 251 -25.92 -20.49 -3.37
N ALA A 252 -25.28 -20.66 -2.22
CA ALA A 252 -24.71 -19.54 -1.48
C ALA A 252 -23.48 -18.95 -2.18
N ALA A 253 -22.66 -19.78 -2.84
CA ALA A 253 -21.53 -19.33 -3.63
C ALA A 253 -21.96 -18.49 -4.83
N GLU A 254 -22.99 -18.90 -5.57
CA GLU A 254 -23.59 -18.12 -6.66
C GLU A 254 -24.16 -16.79 -6.15
N ARG A 255 -24.91 -16.83 -5.05
CA ARG A 255 -25.43 -15.62 -4.41
C ARG A 255 -24.31 -14.66 -4.00
N LEU A 256 -23.21 -15.18 -3.47
CA LEU A 256 -22.04 -14.37 -3.12
C LEU A 256 -21.40 -13.73 -4.36
N ARG A 257 -21.27 -14.49 -5.45
CA ARG A 257 -20.76 -13.96 -6.73
C ARG A 257 -21.64 -12.82 -7.24
N LEU A 258 -22.96 -12.98 -7.22
CA LEU A 258 -23.89 -11.90 -7.61
C LEU A 258 -23.69 -10.65 -6.73
N LEU A 259 -23.59 -10.81 -5.41
CA LEU A 259 -23.41 -9.70 -4.48
C LEU A 259 -22.07 -8.98 -4.66
N LEU A 260 -21.01 -9.69 -5.07
CA LEU A 260 -19.65 -9.17 -5.19
C LEU A 260 -19.19 -9.04 -6.65
N ALA A 261 -20.12 -8.89 -7.60
CA ALA A 261 -19.83 -8.71 -9.03
C ALA A 261 -18.85 -9.76 -9.61
N GLY A 262 -19.15 -11.04 -9.37
CA GLY A 262 -18.34 -12.19 -9.79
C GLY A 262 -17.24 -12.59 -8.80
N GLY A 263 -16.98 -11.80 -7.75
CA GLY A 263 -15.97 -12.10 -6.76
C GLY A 263 -16.26 -13.34 -5.90
N TYR A 264 -15.30 -14.27 -5.83
CA TYR A 264 -15.36 -15.41 -4.91
C TYR A 264 -13.98 -15.60 -4.22
N PRO A 265 -13.95 -15.79 -2.88
CA PRO A 265 -12.69 -15.94 -2.17
C PRO A 265 -12.04 -17.30 -2.49
N ARG A 266 -10.76 -17.28 -2.89
CA ARG A 266 -10.01 -18.52 -3.20
C ARG A 266 -9.71 -19.39 -1.98
N SER A 267 -9.65 -18.80 -0.79
CA SER A 267 -9.30 -19.52 0.44
C SER A 267 -10.07 -18.99 1.65
N GLN A 268 -10.10 -19.79 2.72
CA GLN A 268 -10.69 -19.37 3.99
C GLN A 268 -10.07 -18.09 4.56
N ARG A 269 -8.75 -17.92 4.37
CA ARG A 269 -8.03 -16.74 4.86
C ARG A 269 -8.49 -15.47 4.12
N VAL A 270 -8.67 -15.58 2.80
CA VAL A 270 -9.23 -14.51 1.96
C VAL A 270 -10.67 -14.22 2.37
N ALA A 271 -11.50 -15.24 2.58
CA ALA A 271 -12.88 -15.08 3.05
C ALA A 271 -12.95 -14.36 4.40
N ARG A 272 -12.08 -14.73 5.37
CA ARG A 272 -11.97 -14.05 6.68
C ARG A 272 -11.55 -12.59 6.52
N ALA A 273 -10.59 -12.30 5.63
CA ALA A 273 -10.17 -10.94 5.37
C ALA A 273 -11.32 -10.11 4.79
N TRP A 274 -12.03 -10.63 3.80
CA TRP A 274 -13.20 -9.96 3.20
C TRP A 274 -14.31 -9.74 4.22
N TRP A 275 -14.61 -10.74 5.05
CA TRP A 275 -15.62 -10.63 6.12
C TRP A 275 -15.30 -9.50 7.11
N LYS A 276 -14.04 -9.36 7.53
CA LYS A 276 -13.59 -8.26 8.40
C LYS A 276 -13.74 -6.90 7.70
N ARG A 277 -13.35 -6.81 6.42
CA ARG A 277 -13.46 -5.58 5.62
C ARG A 277 -14.91 -5.14 5.44
N LEU A 278 -15.79 -6.07 5.07
CA LEU A 278 -17.22 -5.79 4.96
C LEU A 278 -17.85 -5.43 6.32
N GLY A 279 -17.32 -5.94 7.44
CA GLY A 279 -17.73 -5.50 8.77
C GLY A 279 -17.40 -4.04 9.05
N LEU A 280 -16.23 -3.57 8.61
CA LEU A 280 -15.88 -2.15 8.68
C LEU A 280 -16.80 -1.30 7.79
N VAL A 281 -17.10 -1.77 6.58
CA VAL A 281 -18.04 -1.12 5.66
C VAL A 281 -19.41 -0.95 6.31
N GLU A 282 -19.95 -2.02 6.90
CA GLU A 282 -21.21 -1.99 7.63
C GLU A 282 -21.19 -0.97 8.77
N HIS A 283 -20.11 -0.92 9.56
CA HIS A 283 -19.94 0.07 10.61
C HIS A 283 -19.97 1.51 10.05
N LEU A 284 -19.30 1.76 8.92
CA LEU A 284 -19.32 3.07 8.26
C LEU A 284 -20.72 3.47 7.77
N TYR A 285 -21.51 2.52 7.24
CA TYR A 285 -22.91 2.78 6.89
C TYR A 285 -23.74 3.18 8.12
N ARG A 286 -23.64 2.43 9.23
CA ARG A 286 -24.34 2.76 10.48
C ARG A 286 -23.95 4.14 11.01
N LYS A 287 -22.65 4.46 10.96
CA LYS A 287 -22.14 5.78 11.37
C LYS A 287 -22.65 6.91 10.48
N LYS A 288 -22.74 6.69 9.16
CA LYS A 288 -23.32 7.65 8.21
C LYS A 288 -24.81 7.88 8.50
N ALA A 289 -25.58 6.80 8.69
CA ALA A 289 -27.01 6.88 9.02
C ALA A 289 -27.24 7.63 10.35
N HIS A 290 -26.48 7.31 11.40
CA HIS A 290 -26.55 8.02 12.67
C HIS A 290 -26.19 9.50 12.54
N ARG A 291 -25.18 9.84 11.71
CA ARG A 291 -24.84 11.23 11.41
C ARG A 291 -25.97 11.96 10.68
N ALA A 292 -26.64 11.30 9.72
CA ALA A 292 -27.78 11.87 9.00
C ALA A 292 -28.93 12.18 9.96
N MET A 293 -29.34 11.21 10.79
CA MET A 293 -30.38 11.44 11.81
C MET A 293 -30.02 12.59 12.76
N ARG A 294 -28.76 12.68 13.19
CA ARG A 294 -28.31 13.80 14.04
C ARG A 294 -28.42 15.16 13.33
N LEU A 295 -28.16 15.22 12.03
CA LEU A 295 -28.29 16.46 11.26
C LEU A 295 -29.77 16.85 11.11
N GLU A 296 -30.63 15.89 10.79
CA GLU A 296 -32.10 16.10 10.72
C GLU A 296 -32.65 16.61 12.05
N THR A 297 -32.25 16.02 13.18
CA THR A 297 -32.65 16.50 14.51
C THR A 297 -32.19 17.95 14.77
N VAL A 298 -30.97 18.30 14.37
CA VAL A 298 -30.45 19.67 14.51
C VAL A 298 -31.20 20.65 13.61
N GLU A 299 -31.53 20.24 12.38
CA GLU A 299 -32.32 21.05 11.45
C GLU A 299 -33.74 21.27 11.96
N ARG A 300 -34.38 20.25 12.53
CA ARG A 300 -35.67 20.37 13.20
C ARG A 300 -35.63 21.38 14.34
N ILE A 301 -34.64 21.27 15.24
CA ILE A 301 -34.45 22.23 16.34
C ILE A 301 -34.21 23.66 15.81
N ARG A 302 -33.45 23.82 14.73
CA ARG A 302 -33.22 25.13 14.10
C ARG A 302 -34.50 25.70 13.50
N ALA A 303 -35.32 24.88 12.84
CA ALA A 303 -36.60 25.29 12.28
C ALA A 303 -37.57 25.72 13.38
N GLU A 304 -37.70 24.95 14.47
CA GLU A 304 -38.50 25.31 15.64
C GLU A 304 -38.06 26.65 16.26
N ARG A 305 -36.75 26.88 16.39
CA ARG A 305 -36.22 28.16 16.89
C ARG A 305 -36.55 29.33 15.98
N ARG A 306 -36.47 29.15 14.66
CA ARG A 306 -36.86 30.18 13.67
C ARG A 306 -38.35 30.49 13.75
N ALA A 307 -39.20 29.46 13.85
CA ALA A 307 -40.65 29.62 13.98
C ALA A 307 -41.05 30.35 15.28
N ARG A 308 -40.38 30.04 16.40
CA ARG A 308 -40.59 30.76 17.67
C ARG A 308 -40.16 32.23 17.57
N ALA A 309 -39.04 32.50 16.90
CA ALA A 309 -38.58 33.86 16.69
C ALA A 309 -39.53 34.68 15.78
N SER A 310 -40.06 34.08 14.72
CA SER A 310 -41.05 34.73 13.85
C SER A 310 -42.36 34.98 14.56
N ALA A 311 -42.87 34.01 15.34
CA ALA A 311 -44.10 34.18 16.13
C ALA A 311 -43.96 35.30 17.17
N ARG A 312 -42.82 35.39 17.88
CA ARG A 312 -42.53 36.50 18.79
C ARG A 312 -42.51 37.86 18.08
N SER A 313 -41.90 37.91 16.90
CA SER A 313 -41.85 39.14 16.11
C SER A 313 -43.23 39.60 15.65
N GLN A 314 -44.09 38.66 15.24
CA GLN A 314 -45.49 38.94 14.87
C GLN A 314 -46.31 39.42 16.06
N ALA A 315 -46.17 38.79 17.23
CA ALA A 315 -46.85 39.21 18.45
C ALA A 315 -46.47 40.64 18.87
N LEU A 316 -45.18 40.99 18.78
CA LEU A 316 -44.71 42.36 19.05
C LEU A 316 -45.28 43.38 18.06
N GLN A 317 -45.41 43.02 16.77
CA GLN A 317 -46.02 43.89 15.77
C GLN A 317 -47.53 44.08 16.00
N GLN A 318 -48.22 43.05 16.50
CA GLN A 318 -49.64 43.14 16.85
C GLN A 318 -49.85 44.04 18.06
N SER A 319 -49.07 43.87 19.14
CA SER A 319 -49.17 44.75 20.32
C SER A 319 -48.90 46.21 19.97
N SER A 320 -47.88 46.49 19.14
CA SER A 320 -47.61 47.86 18.70
C SER A 320 -48.71 48.47 17.82
N ARG A 321 -49.55 47.66 17.16
CA ARG A 321 -50.70 48.14 16.39
C ARG A 321 -51.90 48.41 17.28
N GLU A 322 -52.13 47.59 18.29
CA GLU A 322 -53.20 47.78 19.29
C GLU A 322 -52.99 49.09 20.06
N ASP A 323 -51.75 49.39 20.45
CA ASP A 323 -51.40 50.66 21.11
C ASP A 323 -51.60 51.91 20.22
N GLN A 324 -51.72 51.75 18.91
CA GLN A 324 -51.90 52.84 17.93
C GLN A 324 -53.34 53.01 17.45
N ALA A 325 -54.28 52.18 17.93
CA ALA A 325 -55.68 52.33 17.57
C ALA A 325 -56.26 53.60 18.23
N PRO A 326 -56.75 54.59 17.45
CA PRO A 326 -57.32 55.80 18.03
C PRO A 326 -58.63 55.47 18.75
N THR A 327 -58.68 55.81 20.04
CA THR A 327 -59.89 55.78 20.89
C THR A 327 -60.89 56.85 20.51
#